data_AF-A0A381T131-F1
#
_entry.id   AF-A0A381T131-F1
#
_cell.length_a   1.000
_cell.length_b   1.000
_cell.length_c   1.000
_cell.angle_alpha   90.00
_cell.angle_beta   90.00
_cell.angle_gamma   90.00
#
_symmetry.space_group_name_H-M   'P 1'
#
loop_
_entity.id
_entity.type
_entity.pdbx_description
1 polymer ?
#
loop_
_entity_poly.entity_id
_entity_poly.type
_entity_poly.pdbx_seq_one_letter_code
_entity_poly.pdbx_strand_id
1 'polypeptide(L)'
;MERKLSTIFASDVVGYSKMMGNNEEKTLETLGERREVIDSAITEHNGIIFGSAGDSVIAEFGSPVKATECAVQIQGKMKTMNEDIPVDQQMIFRIGINIGDVMVSKDNLFGDAVNVAARLES
;
A
#
# COMPACT_ATOMS: atom_id res chain seq x y z
N MET A 1 -6.92 -19.34 13.94
CA MET A 1 -7.59 -18.29 13.17
C MET A 1 -8.46 -17.54 14.15
N GLU A 2 -8.27 -16.23 14.23
CA GLU A 2 -9.02 -15.36 15.12
C GLU A 2 -9.75 -14.31 14.28
N ARG A 3 -11.00 -14.01 14.65
CA ARG A 3 -11.77 -12.94 14.01
C ARG A 3 -11.66 -11.69 14.87
N LYS A 4 -11.31 -10.57 14.25
CA LYS A 4 -11.29 -9.25 14.90
C LYS A 4 -11.76 -8.16 13.95
N LEU A 5 -12.29 -7.09 14.52
CA LEU A 5 -12.50 -5.85 13.81
C LEU A 5 -11.13 -5.19 13.59
N SER A 6 -10.83 -4.82 12.35
CA SER A 6 -9.55 -4.17 12.04
C SER A 6 -9.67 -3.13 10.93
N THR A 7 -8.66 -2.26 10.86
CA THR A 7 -8.49 -1.33 9.75
C THR A 7 -7.52 -1.92 8.74
N ILE A 8 -7.96 -2.03 7.50
CA ILE A 8 -7.21 -2.56 6.38
C ILE A 8 -6.77 -1.40 5.51
N PHE A 9 -5.48 -1.37 5.24
CA PHE A 9 -4.82 -0.46 4.32
C PHE A 9 -4.37 -1.28 3.10
N ALA A 10 -4.77 -0.86 1.92
CA ALA A 10 -4.32 -1.43 0.66
C ALA A 10 -3.72 -0.32 -0.21
N SER A 11 -2.58 -0.56 -0.83
CA SER A 11 -1.94 0.36 -1.76
C SER A 11 -1.46 -0.39 -2.99
N ASP A 12 -1.55 0.23 -4.16
CA ASP A 12 -1.07 -0.33 -5.44
C ASP A 12 -0.47 0.76 -6.32
N VAL A 13 0.22 0.37 -7.40
CA VAL A 13 0.82 1.32 -8.35
C VAL A 13 -0.09 1.51 -9.56
N VAL A 14 -0.35 2.78 -9.91
CA VAL A 14 -1.10 3.12 -11.11
C VAL A 14 -0.31 2.73 -12.36
N GLY A 15 -0.87 1.83 -13.16
CA GLY A 15 -0.32 1.47 -14.47
C GLY A 15 0.96 0.63 -14.41
N TYR A 16 1.19 -0.10 -13.32
CA TYR A 16 2.38 -0.91 -13.11
C TYR A 16 2.70 -1.87 -14.28
N SER A 17 1.71 -2.58 -14.80
CA SER A 17 1.92 -3.50 -15.94
C SER A 17 2.47 -2.79 -17.18
N LYS A 18 2.08 -1.53 -17.41
CA LYS A 18 2.60 -0.71 -18.52
C LYS A 18 4.04 -0.27 -18.25
N MET A 19 4.37 0.09 -17.01
CA MET A 19 5.73 0.46 -16.62
C MET A 19 6.69 -0.73 -16.79
N MET A 20 6.28 -1.91 -16.31
CA MET A 20 7.02 -3.17 -16.52
C MET A 20 7.25 -3.44 -18.01
N GLY A 21 6.21 -3.35 -18.85
CA GLY A 21 6.36 -3.55 -20.29
C GLY A 21 7.29 -2.57 -21.00
N ASN A 22 7.48 -1.36 -20.45
CA ASN A 22 8.38 -0.35 -21.01
C ASN A 22 9.83 -0.55 -20.57
N ASN A 23 10.07 -0.78 -19.28
CA ASN A 23 11.38 -1.03 -18.72
C ASN A 23 11.26 -1.72 -17.34
N GLU A 24 11.45 -3.03 -17.33
CA GLU A 24 11.31 -3.85 -16.12
C GLU A 24 12.34 -3.50 -15.04
N GLU A 25 13.62 -3.38 -15.41
CA GLU A 25 14.72 -3.14 -14.46
C GLU A 25 14.54 -1.81 -13.71
N LYS A 26 14.30 -0.72 -14.45
CA LYS A 26 14.06 0.61 -13.85
C LYS A 26 12.79 0.62 -13.00
N THR A 27 11.74 -0.09 -13.43
CA THR A 27 10.48 -0.16 -12.68
C THR A 27 10.68 -0.86 -11.35
N LEU A 28 11.41 -1.98 -11.33
CA LEU A 28 11.72 -2.73 -10.11
C LEU A 28 12.63 -1.96 -9.16
N GLU A 29 13.64 -1.26 -9.68
CA GLU A 29 14.52 -0.37 -8.89
C GLU A 29 13.70 0.73 -8.22
N THR A 30 12.89 1.45 -9.01
CA THR A 30 12.02 2.53 -8.49
C THR A 30 11.03 1.98 -7.46
N LEU A 31 10.40 0.83 -7.74
CA LEU A 31 9.45 0.21 -6.82
C LEU A 31 10.12 -0.16 -5.50
N GLY A 32 11.36 -0.67 -5.53
CA GLY A 32 12.15 -0.97 -4.33
C GLY A 32 12.34 0.24 -3.43
N GLU A 33 12.79 1.37 -3.99
CA GLU A 33 12.94 2.62 -3.24
C GLU A 33 11.60 3.10 -2.65
N ARG A 34 10.51 3.01 -3.42
CA ARG A 34 9.18 3.44 -2.93
C ARG A 34 8.67 2.52 -1.83
N ARG A 35 8.95 1.21 -1.92
CA ARG A 35 8.61 0.22 -0.92
C ARG A 35 9.29 0.46 0.41
N GLU A 36 10.58 0.77 0.42
CA GLU A 36 11.28 1.09 1.66
C GLU A 36 10.61 2.25 2.42
N VAL A 37 10.19 3.28 1.67
CA VAL A 37 9.47 4.43 2.23
C VAL A 37 8.08 4.06 2.76
N ILE A 38 7.33 3.25 2.01
CA ILE A 38 5.99 2.78 2.39
C ILE A 38 6.08 1.90 3.64
N ASP A 39 6.96 0.91 3.65
CA ASP A 39 7.09 -0.07 4.72
C ASP A 39 7.55 0.60 6.02
N SER A 40 8.49 1.55 5.90
CA SER A 40 8.91 2.41 7.01
C SER A 40 7.75 3.24 7.57
N ALA A 41 6.96 3.91 6.72
CA ALA A 41 5.83 4.72 7.15
C ALA A 41 4.74 3.88 7.83
N ILE A 42 4.46 2.67 7.33
CA ILE A 42 3.51 1.73 7.94
C ILE A 42 4.00 1.33 9.33
N THR A 43 5.27 0.95 9.45
CA THR A 43 5.88 0.56 10.73
C THR A 43 5.89 1.72 11.75
N GLU A 44 6.25 2.93 11.33
CA GLU A 44 6.22 4.15 12.14
C GLU A 44 4.83 4.43 12.74
N HIS A 45 3.78 4.06 12.01
CA HIS A 45 2.38 4.24 12.43
C HIS A 45 1.79 3.02 13.15
N ASN A 46 2.63 2.05 13.55
CA ASN A 46 2.27 0.78 14.20
C ASN A 46 1.36 -0.11 13.33
N GLY A 47 1.49 -0.02 12.01
CA GLY A 47 0.87 -0.94 11.09
C GLY A 47 1.65 -2.25 10.99
N ILE A 48 0.97 -3.33 10.62
CA ILE A 48 1.56 -4.65 10.39
C ILE A 48 1.33 -5.02 8.93
N ILE A 49 2.40 -5.27 8.18
CA ILE A 49 2.31 -5.70 6.78
C ILE A 49 2.01 -7.20 6.76
N PHE A 50 0.92 -7.58 6.10
CA PHE A 50 0.51 -8.99 5.98
C PHE A 50 0.91 -9.62 4.65
N GLY A 51 1.31 -8.81 3.68
CA GLY A 51 1.86 -9.29 2.42
C GLY A 51 2.02 -8.18 1.41
N SER A 52 2.94 -8.41 0.49
CA SER A 52 3.06 -7.66 -0.75
C SER A 52 2.94 -8.64 -1.91
N ALA A 53 2.13 -8.28 -2.91
CA ALA A 53 2.01 -9.04 -4.15
C ALA A 53 2.35 -8.11 -5.30
N GLY A 54 3.58 -8.22 -5.81
CA GLY A 54 4.12 -7.29 -6.80
C GLY A 54 4.15 -5.86 -6.25
N ASP A 55 3.43 -4.97 -6.92
CA ASP A 55 3.28 -3.55 -6.63
C ASP A 55 2.19 -3.22 -5.60
N SER A 56 1.45 -4.23 -5.13
CA SER A 56 0.47 -4.07 -4.05
C SER A 56 1.03 -4.33 -2.64
N VAL A 57 0.59 -3.53 -1.66
CA VAL A 57 0.85 -3.73 -0.21
C VAL A 57 -0.47 -3.80 0.54
N ILE A 58 -0.57 -4.78 1.43
CA ILE A 58 -1.67 -4.91 2.38
C ILE A 58 -1.12 -4.83 3.80
N ALA A 59 -1.66 -3.87 4.57
CA ALA A 59 -1.30 -3.67 5.96
C ALA A 59 -2.54 -3.58 6.86
N GLU A 60 -2.34 -3.96 8.11
CA GLU A 60 -3.31 -3.85 9.18
C GLU A 60 -2.95 -2.69 10.10
N PHE A 61 -3.95 -1.94 10.54
CA PHE A 61 -3.81 -0.98 11.61
C PHE A 61 -4.86 -1.24 12.70
N GLY A 62 -4.44 -1.11 13.96
CA GLY A 62 -5.36 -1.11 15.10
C GLY A 62 -6.21 0.16 15.21
N SER A 63 -5.98 1.16 14.36
CA SER A 63 -6.71 2.43 14.36
C SER A 63 -6.88 2.99 12.95
N PRO A 64 -8.09 3.40 12.54
CA PRO A 64 -8.31 4.04 11.25
C PRO A 64 -7.66 5.42 11.15
N VAL A 65 -7.50 6.11 12.28
CA VAL A 65 -6.77 7.38 12.32
C VAL A 65 -5.31 7.14 11.96
N LYS A 66 -4.67 6.12 12.53
CA LYS A 66 -3.27 5.78 12.25
C LYS A 66 -3.05 5.36 10.80
N ALA A 67 -3.95 4.55 10.24
CA ALA A 67 -3.91 4.19 8.83
C ALA A 67 -4.02 5.42 7.92
N THR A 68 -4.90 6.38 8.27
CA THR A 68 -5.12 7.60 7.49
C THR A 68 -3.92 8.55 7.58
N GLU A 69 -3.35 8.75 8.78
CA GLU A 69 -2.11 9.51 8.97
C GLU A 69 -0.96 8.93 8.14
N CYS A 70 -0.79 7.60 8.18
CA CYS A 70 0.19 6.88 7.38
C CYS A 70 -0.03 7.10 5.88
N ALA A 71 -1.27 6.98 5.40
CA ALA A 71 -1.61 7.19 3.99
C ALA A 71 -1.26 8.60 3.52
N VAL A 72 -1.58 9.63 4.32
CA VAL A 72 -1.25 11.02 3.99
C VAL A 72 0.26 11.24 3.95
N GLN A 73 1.01 10.68 4.91
CA GLN A 73 2.47 10.75 4.92
C GLN A 73 3.07 10.09 3.67
N ILE A 74 2.59 8.88 3.31
CA ILE A 74 3.04 8.15 2.12
C ILE A 74 2.74 8.98 0.86
N GLN A 75 1.52 9.48 0.69
CA GLN A 75 1.16 10.30 -0.48
C GLN A 75 2.01 11.57 -0.58
N GLY A 76 2.30 12.22 0.55
CA GLY A 76 3.20 13.36 0.60
C GLY A 76 4.62 13.01 0.15
N LYS A 77 5.20 11.94 0.68
CA LYS A 77 6.55 11.48 0.29
C LYS A 77 6.60 11.07 -1.18
N MET A 78 5.60 10.34 -1.67
CA MET A 78 5.53 9.92 -3.08
C MET A 78 5.44 11.12 -4.02
N LYS A 79 4.67 12.15 -3.63
CA LYS A 79 4.61 13.40 -4.38
C LYS A 79 5.99 14.06 -4.46
N THR A 80 6.69 14.23 -3.33
CA THR A 80 8.03 14.84 -3.31
C THR A 80 9.03 14.05 -4.14
N MET A 81 9.05 12.73 -4.01
CA MET A 81 9.92 11.87 -4.81
C MET A 81 9.57 11.84 -6.31
N ASN A 82 8.43 12.39 -6.71
CA ASN A 82 8.01 12.53 -8.10
C ASN A 82 8.16 13.96 -8.65
N GLU A 83 8.56 14.95 -7.82
CA GLU A 83 8.60 16.38 -8.20
C GLU A 83 9.47 16.64 -9.44
N ASP A 84 10.64 16.02 -9.51
CA ASP A 84 11.60 16.20 -10.61
C ASP A 84 11.51 15.11 -11.69
N ILE A 85 10.52 14.23 -11.60
CA ILE A 85 10.33 13.12 -12.54
C ILE A 85 9.31 13.52 -13.62
N PRO A 86 9.59 13.31 -14.92
CA PRO A 86 8.62 13.51 -15.98
C PRO A 86 7.31 12.77 -15.70
N VAL A 87 6.16 13.41 -15.97
CA VAL A 87 4.83 12.90 -15.61
C VAL A 87 4.57 11.47 -16.12
N ASP A 88 5.09 11.13 -17.31
CA ASP A 88 4.96 9.82 -17.93
C ASP A 88 5.83 8.72 -17.29
N GLN A 89 6.72 9.11 -16.38
CA GLN A 89 7.64 8.23 -15.63
C GLN A 89 7.39 8.27 -14.12
N GLN A 90 6.44 9.07 -13.63
CA GLN A 90 6.12 9.14 -12.21
C GLN A 90 5.45 7.84 -11.75
N MET A 91 5.92 7.30 -10.63
CA MET A 91 5.28 6.16 -9.98
C MET A 91 4.27 6.68 -8.96
N ILE A 92 2.99 6.56 -9.30
CA ILE A 92 1.87 7.02 -8.47
C ILE A 92 1.28 5.83 -7.74
N PHE A 93 1.14 5.95 -6.42
CA PHE A 93 0.44 4.99 -5.60
C PHE A 93 -0.96 5.50 -5.28
N ARG A 94 -1.97 4.63 -5.28
CA ARG A 94 -3.24 4.95 -4.61
C ARG A 94 -3.32 4.11 -3.35
N ILE A 95 -4.24 4.53 -2.47
CA ILE A 95 -4.41 3.92 -1.17
C ILE A 95 -5.91 3.83 -0.87
N GLY A 96 -6.38 2.61 -0.61
CA GLY A 96 -7.71 2.33 -0.08
C GLY A 96 -7.62 1.97 1.40
N ILE A 97 -8.51 2.55 2.21
CA ILE A 97 -8.64 2.23 3.64
C ILE A 97 -10.08 1.78 3.90
N ASN A 98 -10.23 0.66 4.60
CA ASN A 98 -11.53 0.17 5.04
C ASN A 98 -11.46 -0.39 6.47
N ILE A 99 -12.57 -0.39 7.18
CA ILE A 99 -12.71 -1.05 8.48
C ILE A 99 -13.71 -2.19 8.34
N GLY A 100 -13.40 -3.35 8.91
CA GLY A 100 -14.36 -4.44 8.99
C GLY A 100 -13.81 -5.66 9.71
N ASP A 101 -14.69 -6.65 9.88
CA ASP A 101 -14.32 -7.93 10.45
C ASP A 101 -13.42 -8.70 9.48
N VAL A 102 -12.28 -9.14 10.00
CA VAL A 102 -11.29 -9.92 9.27
C VAL A 102 -10.89 -11.16 10.06
N MET A 103 -10.49 -12.20 9.35
CA MET A 103 -9.85 -13.37 9.92
C MET A 103 -8.35 -13.25 9.73
N VAL A 104 -7.61 -13.31 10.84
CA VAL A 104 -6.15 -13.29 10.81
C VAL A 104 -5.61 -14.71 10.89
N SER A 105 -4.79 -15.07 9.90
CA SER A 105 -3.86 -16.20 9.95
C SER A 105 -2.44 -15.64 10.04
N LYS A 106 -1.48 -16.42 10.56
CA LYS A 106 -0.14 -15.93 10.94
C LYS A 106 0.50 -14.95 9.95
N ASP A 107 0.35 -15.20 8.65
CA ASP A 107 0.97 -14.40 7.59
C ASP A 107 -0.06 -13.87 6.58
N ASN A 108 -1.36 -13.82 6.92
CA ASN A 108 -2.37 -13.35 5.96
C ASN A 108 -3.67 -12.85 6.61
N LEU A 109 -4.32 -11.92 5.91
CA LEU A 109 -5.59 -11.29 6.25
C LEU A 109 -6.67 -11.73 5.25
N PHE A 110 -7.77 -12.28 5.77
CA PHE A 110 -8.89 -12.72 4.95
C PHE A 110 -10.18 -12.02 5.35
N GLY A 111 -11.01 -11.73 4.36
CA GLY A 111 -12.37 -11.24 4.56
C GLY A 111 -12.79 -10.22 3.50
N ASP A 112 -14.09 -9.97 3.42
CA ASP A 112 -14.65 -9.01 2.46
C ASP A 112 -14.11 -7.60 2.68
N ALA A 113 -13.81 -7.24 3.93
CA ALA A 113 -13.25 -5.94 4.25
C ALA A 113 -11.88 -5.68 3.58
N VAL A 114 -11.08 -6.75 3.37
CA VAL A 114 -9.80 -6.69 2.63
C VAL A 114 -10.06 -6.43 1.15
N ASN A 115 -11.01 -7.17 0.56
CA ASN A 115 -11.39 -7.00 -0.84
C ASN A 115 -11.95 -5.59 -1.11
N VAL A 116 -12.72 -5.03 -0.18
CA VAL A 116 -13.23 -3.66 -0.26
C VAL A 116 -12.08 -2.65 -0.22
N ALA A 117 -11.13 -2.78 0.71
CA ALA A 117 -9.96 -1.89 0.76
C ALA A 117 -9.17 -1.94 -0.55
N ALA A 118 -8.88 -3.13 -1.07
CA ALA A 118 -8.17 -3.31 -2.34
C ALA A 118 -8.92 -2.70 -3.54
N ARG A 119 -10.26 -2.73 -3.53
CA ARG A 119 -11.08 -2.11 -4.58
C ARG A 119 -11.18 -0.59 -4.47
N LEU A 120 -11.05 -0.02 -3.27
CA LEU A 120 -11.05 1.44 -3.08
C LEU A 120 -9.77 2.07 -3.62
N GLU A 121 -8.69 1.30 -3.68
CA GLU A 121 -7.44 1.70 -4.30
C GLU A 121 -7.57 1.75 -5.83
N SER A 122 -8.41 0.88 -6.42
CA SER A 122 -8.46 0.58 -7.87
C SER A 122 -8.83 1.74 -8.80
#